data_AF-A0A383ERA3-F1
#
_entry.id   AF-A0A383ERA3-F1
#
_cell.length_a   1.000
_cell.length_b   1.000
_cell.length_c   1.000
_cell.angle_alpha   90.00
_cell.angle_beta   90.00
_cell.angle_gamma   90.00
#
_symmetry.space_group_name_H-M   'P 1'
#
loop_
_entity.id
_entity.type
_entity.pdbx_description
1 polymer ?
#
loop_
_entity_poly.entity_id
_entity_poly.type
_entity_poly.pdbx_seq_one_letter_code
_entity_poly.pdbx_strand_id
1 'polypeptide(L)'
;MNKEHLEDLIKYLKFPSISTDSAYSNDVKDCAEWLRKKMIDKGLEAQIHETPGHPIVIGKNEHREGLPTIMIYGHYDVQPADPIDLW
;
A
#
# COMPACT_ATOMS: atom_id res chain seq x y z
N MET A 1 14.55 14.29 0.07
CA MET A 1 14.08 13.00 0.61
C MET A 1 15.22 12.42 1.44
N ASN A 2 14.97 11.94 2.67
CA ASN A 2 16.04 11.24 3.41
C ASN A 2 16.33 9.89 2.69
N LYS A 3 17.51 9.31 2.93
CA LYS A 3 17.95 8.09 2.24
C LYS A 3 16.98 6.91 2.49
N GLU A 4 16.47 6.79 3.72
CA GLU A 4 15.50 5.77 4.14
C GLU A 4 14.20 5.82 3.31
N HIS A 5 13.60 7.00 3.13
CA HIS A 5 12.34 7.14 2.40
C HIS A 5 12.50 6.82 0.91
N LEU A 6 13.67 7.10 0.32
CA LEU A 6 13.95 6.71 -1.06
C LEU A 6 14.11 5.19 -1.17
N GLU A 7 14.79 4.55 -0.23
CA GLU A 7 14.92 3.08 -0.20
C GLU A 7 13.56 2.40 0.00
N ASP A 8 12.71 2.96 0.86
CA ASP A 8 11.33 2.51 1.03
C ASP A 8 10.51 2.65 -0.26
N LEU A 9 10.61 3.81 -0.93
CA LEU A 9 9.91 4.04 -2.19
C LEU A 9 10.37 3.06 -3.26
N ILE A 10 11.68 2.85 -3.40
CA ILE A 10 12.24 1.88 -4.36
C ILE A 10 11.77 0.46 -4.02
N LYS A 11 11.70 0.10 -2.73
CA LYS A 11 11.16 -1.20 -2.32
C LYS A 11 9.67 -1.33 -2.64
N TYR A 12 8.89 -0.29 -2.40
CA TYR A 12 7.47 -0.25 -2.71
C TYR A 12 7.19 -0.38 -4.21
N LEU A 13 7.95 0.31 -5.05
CA LEU A 13 7.84 0.23 -6.51
C LEU A 13 8.22 -1.14 -7.10
N LYS A 14 8.89 -2.00 -6.33
CA LYS A 14 9.26 -3.35 -6.77
C LYS A 14 8.14 -4.38 -6.63
N PHE A 15 7.05 -4.06 -5.92
CA PHE A 15 5.88 -4.91 -5.93
C PHE A 15 5.12 -4.71 -7.24
N PRO A 16 4.97 -5.74 -8.08
CA PRO A 16 4.14 -5.64 -9.28
C PRO A 16 2.66 -5.80 -8.88
N SER A 17 2.12 -4.84 -8.13
CA SER A 17 0.72 -4.84 -7.65
C SER A 17 -0.26 -4.51 -8.77
N ILE A 18 -0.20 -5.25 -9.88
CA ILE A 18 -1.03 -5.04 -11.07
C ILE A 18 -2.42 -5.63 -10.80
N SER A 19 -3.42 -4.77 -10.53
CA SER A 19 -4.75 -5.25 -10.12
C SER A 19 -5.60 -5.80 -11.27
N THR A 20 -5.31 -5.38 -12.50
CA THR A 20 -6.07 -5.77 -13.71
C THR A 20 -5.73 -7.16 -14.22
N ASP A 21 -4.64 -7.77 -13.74
CA ASP A 21 -4.20 -9.11 -14.12
C ASP A 21 -4.17 -10.03 -12.90
N SER A 22 -5.03 -11.04 -12.92
CA SER A 22 -5.15 -12.04 -11.84
C SER A 22 -3.85 -12.79 -11.55
N ALA A 23 -2.91 -12.88 -12.49
CA ALA A 23 -1.60 -13.48 -12.27
C ALA A 23 -0.81 -12.79 -11.14
N TYR A 24 -1.06 -11.50 -10.91
CA TYR A 24 -0.40 -10.67 -9.90
C TYR A 24 -1.19 -10.54 -8.59
N SER A 25 -2.26 -11.33 -8.41
CA SER A 25 -3.11 -11.24 -7.20
C SER A 25 -2.32 -11.47 -5.90
N ASN A 26 -1.28 -12.31 -5.93
CA ASN A 26 -0.41 -12.53 -4.77
C ASN A 26 0.51 -11.32 -4.54
N ASP A 27 1.04 -10.70 -5.59
CA ASP A 27 1.87 -9.49 -5.48
C ASP A 27 1.07 -8.32 -4.90
N VAL A 28 -0.20 -8.18 -5.26
CA VAL A 28 -1.10 -7.20 -4.64
C VAL A 28 -1.26 -7.47 -3.14
N LYS A 29 -1.41 -8.74 -2.73
CA LYS A 29 -1.49 -9.12 -1.31
C LYS A 29 -0.18 -8.86 -0.56
N ASP A 30 0.95 -9.19 -1.17
CA ASP A 30 2.28 -8.96 -0.58
C ASP A 30 2.55 -7.45 -0.40
N CYS A 31 2.12 -6.64 -1.37
CA CYS A 31 2.17 -5.18 -1.27
C CYS A 31 1.28 -4.67 -0.11
N ALA A 32 0.08 -5.22 0.05
CA ALA A 32 -0.83 -4.89 1.14
C ALA A 32 -0.23 -5.21 2.52
N GLU A 33 0.37 -6.40 2.69
CA GLU A 33 1.06 -6.78 3.94
C GLU A 33 2.27 -5.91 4.22
N TRP A 34 3.03 -5.54 3.18
CA TRP A 34 4.13 -4.61 3.34
C TRP A 34 3.63 -3.24 3.84
N LEU A 35 2.57 -2.69 3.25
CA LEU A 35 1.97 -1.43 3.69
C LEU A 35 1.45 -1.51 5.13
N ARG A 36 0.73 -2.58 5.48
CA ARG A 36 0.25 -2.82 6.85
C ARG A 36 1.42 -2.80 7.84
N LYS A 37 2.51 -3.52 7.52
CA LYS A 37 3.70 -3.53 8.37
C LYS A 37 4.32 -2.13 8.49
N LYS A 38 4.44 -1.38 7.39
CA LYS A 38 4.98 -0.01 7.42
C LYS A 38 4.14 0.93 8.28
N MET A 39 2.81 0.80 8.24
CA MET A 39 1.91 1.57 9.11
C MET A 39 2.13 1.23 10.59
N ILE A 40 2.25 -0.06 10.94
CA ILE A 40 2.54 -0.52 12.31
C ILE A 40 3.90 0.00 12.78
N ASP A 41 4.94 -0.13 11.96
CA ASP A 41 6.30 0.33 12.29
C ASP A 41 6.36 1.86 12.53
N LYS A 42 5.40 2.62 11.97
CA LYS A 42 5.27 4.07 12.18
C LYS A 42 4.28 4.44 13.29
N GLY A 43 3.76 3.46 14.04
CA GLY A 43 2.96 3.66 15.25
C GLY A 43 1.45 3.74 15.02
N LEU A 44 0.95 3.27 13.88
CA LEU A 44 -0.49 3.14 13.62
C LEU A 44 -0.99 1.74 13.99
N GLU A 45 -2.25 1.63 14.40
CA GLU A 45 -2.99 0.39 14.30
C GLU A 45 -3.33 0.13 12.83
N ALA A 46 -2.94 -1.01 12.27
CA ALA A 46 -3.21 -1.32 10.87
C ALA A 46 -3.74 -2.74 10.65
N GLN A 47 -4.75 -2.86 9.79
CA GLN A 47 -5.43 -4.10 9.45
C GLN A 47 -5.62 -4.22 7.94
N ILE A 48 -5.59 -5.46 7.45
CA ILE A 48 -6.00 -5.81 6.10
C ILE A 48 -7.43 -6.31 6.16
N HIS A 49 -8.26 -5.77 5.28
CA HIS A 49 -9.65 -6.16 5.09
C HIS A 49 -9.78 -6.88 3.76
N GLU A 50 -10.17 -8.16 3.80
CA GLU A 50 -10.50 -8.93 2.61
C GLU A 50 -11.75 -8.37 1.93
N THR A 51 -11.76 -8.37 0.60
CA THR A 51 -12.90 -7.99 -0.22
C THR A 51 -13.16 -9.08 -1.27
N PRO A 52 -14.26 -9.04 -2.04
CA PRO A 52 -14.42 -9.94 -3.18
C PRO A 52 -13.31 -9.80 -4.25
N GLY A 53 -12.62 -8.65 -4.28
CA GLY A 53 -11.46 -8.39 -5.14
C GLY A 53 -10.18 -8.30 -4.32
N HIS A 54 -9.39 -7.26 -4.58
CA HIS A 54 -8.13 -7.03 -3.86
C HIS A 54 -8.37 -6.51 -2.43
N PRO A 55 -7.47 -6.80 -1.48
CA PRO A 55 -7.63 -6.34 -0.10
C PRO A 55 -7.59 -4.82 0.03
N ILE A 56 -7.98 -4.31 1.19
CA ILE A 56 -7.81 -2.90 1.57
C ILE A 56 -6.99 -2.84 2.86
N VAL A 57 -6.00 -1.96 2.90
CA VAL A 57 -5.22 -1.69 4.12
C VAL A 57 -5.79 -0.46 4.81
N ILE A 58 -6.24 -0.61 6.06
CA ILE A 58 -6.71 0.50 6.89
C ILE A 58 -5.74 0.70 8.04
N GLY A 59 -5.20 1.91 8.15
CA GLY A 59 -4.38 2.37 9.25
C GLY A 59 -5.06 3.50 10.02
N LYS A 60 -5.00 3.48 11.36
CA LYS A 60 -5.51 4.55 12.21
C LYS A 60 -4.62 4.76 13.43
N ASN A 61 -4.62 5.96 13.97
CA ASN A 61 -4.10 6.25 15.30
C ASN A 61 -5.26 6.41 16.29
N GLU A 62 -4.92 6.46 17.58
CA GLU A 62 -5.89 6.80 18.61
C GLU A 62 -6.45 8.22 18.38
N HIS A 63 -7.77 8.34 18.48
CA HIS A 63 -8.42 9.65 18.40
C HIS A 63 -8.05 10.51 19.61
N ARG A 64 -7.83 11.81 19.37
CA ARG A 64 -7.54 12.79 20.42
C ARG A 64 -8.69 13.78 20.52
N GLU A 65 -9.22 13.92 21.72
CA GLU A 65 -10.31 14.85 22.01
C GLU A 65 -9.94 16.29 21.59
N GLY A 66 -10.91 17.00 21.01
CA GLY A 66 -10.71 18.37 20.52
C GLY A 66 -10.00 18.47 19.15
N LEU A 67 -9.60 17.36 18.54
CA LEU A 67 -9.01 17.32 17.20
C LEU A 67 -9.95 16.64 16.18
N PRO A 68 -9.99 17.10 14.92
CA PRO A 68 -10.75 16.42 13.88
C PRO A 68 -10.07 15.11 13.45
N THR A 69 -10.86 14.16 12.97
CA THR A 69 -10.35 12.96 12.28
C THR A 69 -10.17 13.27 10.80
N ILE A 70 -8.99 12.99 10.25
CA ILE A 70 -8.68 13.16 8.82
C ILE A 70 -8.54 11.78 8.18
N MET A 71 -9.22 11.57 7.06
CA MET A 71 -9.07 10.37 6.24
C MET A 71 -8.20 10.68 5.02
N ILE A 72 -7.13 9.91 4.84
CA ILE A 72 -6.32 9.93 3.62
C ILE A 72 -6.66 8.68 2.83
N TYR A 73 -7.18 8.86 1.62
CA TYR A 73 -7.48 7.79 0.69
C TYR A 73 -6.42 7.72 -0.41
N GLY A 74 -6.03 6.51 -0.78
CA GLY A 74 -5.13 6.22 -1.87
C GLY A 74 -5.29 4.79 -2.34
N HIS A 75 -4.60 4.44 -3.41
CA HIS A 75 -4.54 3.10 -3.96
C HIS A 75 -3.07 2.66 -4.07
N TYR A 76 -2.84 1.35 -4.04
CA TYR A 76 -1.51 0.76 -4.09
C TYR A 76 -1.34 -0.24 -5.22
N ASP A 77 -2.39 -0.45 -6.00
CA ASP A 77 -2.33 -1.13 -7.27
C ASP A 77 -1.89 -0.20 -8.39
N VAL A 78 -1.33 -0.80 -9.44
CA VAL A 78 -0.79 -0.10 -10.61
C VAL A 78 -1.31 -0.74 -11.91
N GLN A 79 -1.07 -0.04 -13.02
CA GLN A 79 -1.28 -0.60 -14.35
C GLN A 79 -0.08 -1.46 -14.77
N PRO A 80 -0.25 -2.39 -15.73
CA PRO A 80 0.88 -3.04 -16.39
C PRO A 80 1.84 -2.00 -17.00
N ALA A 81 3.14 -2.30 -17.01
CA ALA A 81 4.14 -1.44 -17.63
C ALA A 81 4.22 -1.61 -19.17
N ASP A 82 3.29 -2.36 -19.77
CA ASP A 82 3.34 -2.68 -21.20
C ASP A 82 3.03 -1.47 -22.10
N PRO A 83 3.66 -1.41 -23.28
CA PRO A 83 4.72 -2.30 -23.75
C PRO A 83 6.10 -1.88 -23.17
N ILE A 84 6.85 -2.86 -22.65
CA ILE A 84 8.07 -2.62 -21.87
C ILE A 84 9.20 -1.94 -22.68
N ASP A 85 9.20 -2.08 -24.01
CA ASP A 85 10.22 -1.55 -24.92
C ASP A 85 10.13 -0.04 -25.17
N LEU A 86 9.08 0.62 -24.67
CA LEU A 86 8.89 2.06 -24.80
C LEU A 86 9.35 2.88 -23.58
N TRP A 87 10.02 2.24 -22.61
CA TRP A 87 10.46 2.83 -21.34
C TRP A 87 11.97 3.00 -21.23
#